data_AF-A0A1S0TDY8-F1
#
_entry.id   AF-A0A1S0TDY8-F1
#
_cell.length_a   1.000
_cell.length_b   1.000
_cell.length_c   1.000
_cell.angle_alpha   90.00
_cell.angle_beta   90.00
_cell.angle_gamma   90.00
#
_symmetry.space_group_name_H-M   'P 1'
#
loop_
_entity.id
_entity.type
_entity.pdbx_description
1 polymer ?
#
loop_
_entity_poly.entity_id
_entity_poly.type
_entity_poly.pdbx_seq_one_letter_code
_entity_poly.pdbx_strand_id
1 'polypeptide(L)'
;MDRKEKTELYLIIGDPGMGKTTFATKLNNDYFIKTSNMEKWWDGYQQQELVIIDFYGWISPNEIMNLADSKPYQVQTKGGFQKFTSKAIVITSNKYPGNWWRPK
;
A
#
# COMPACT_ATOMS: atom_id res chain seq x y z
N MET A 1 5.09 17.63 5.33
CA MET A 1 4.73 18.40 4.11
C MET A 1 3.96 17.47 3.19
N ASP A 2 3.18 17.98 2.24
CA ASP A 2 2.52 17.10 1.25
C ASP A 2 3.55 16.52 0.27
N ARG A 3 3.25 15.34 -0.30
CA ARG A 3 4.08 14.79 -1.39
C ARG A 3 4.04 15.71 -2.61
N LYS A 4 5.15 15.77 -3.32
CA LYS A 4 5.32 16.58 -4.54
C LYS A 4 5.47 15.72 -5.79
N GLU A 5 5.98 14.51 -5.60
CA GLU A 5 6.27 13.56 -6.66
C GLU A 5 5.21 12.46 -6.68
N LYS A 6 5.09 11.79 -7.82
CA LYS A 6 4.23 10.62 -7.97
C LYS A 6 4.77 9.49 -7.10
N THR A 7 3.90 8.83 -6.34
CA THR A 7 4.27 7.62 -5.63
C THR A 7 4.41 6.46 -6.62
N GLU A 8 5.59 5.83 -6.65
CA GLU A 8 5.85 4.67 -7.51
C GLU A 8 5.07 3.45 -7.03
N LEU A 9 4.58 2.62 -7.96
CA LEU A 9 3.79 1.44 -7.65
C LEU A 9 4.43 0.20 -8.25
N TYR A 10 4.84 -0.72 -7.39
CA TYR A 10 5.43 -2.01 -7.74
C TYR A 10 4.48 -3.14 -7.36
N LEU A 11 4.50 -4.21 -8.14
CA LEU A 11 3.65 -5.37 -7.94
C LEU A 11 4.48 -6.64 -7.93
N ILE A 12 4.37 -7.40 -6.84
CA ILE A 12 4.99 -8.71 -6.66
C ILE A 12 3.90 -9.76 -6.53
N ILE A 13 3.81 -10.65 -7.51
CA ILE A 13 2.81 -11.73 -7.56
C ILE A 13 3.50 -13.08 -7.52
N GLY A 14 2.89 -14.02 -6.81
CA GLY A 14 3.33 -15.41 -6.76
C GLY A 14 2.56 -16.19 -5.70
N ASP A 15 2.78 -17.49 -5.63
CA ASP A 15 2.05 -18.37 -4.72
C ASP A 15 2.25 -18.01 -3.23
N PRO A 16 1.32 -18.42 -2.35
CA PRO A 16 1.50 -18.30 -0.90
C PRO A 16 2.81 -18.95 -0.45
N GLY A 17 3.47 -18.39 0.56
CA GLY A 17 4.71 -18.95 1.12
C GLY A 17 6.00 -18.62 0.35
N MET A 18 5.94 -17.96 -0.82
CA MET A 18 7.12 -17.59 -1.62
C MET A 18 7.94 -16.41 -1.04
N GLY A 19 7.64 -15.93 0.16
CA GLY A 19 8.41 -14.86 0.82
C GLY A 19 8.27 -13.47 0.20
N LYS A 20 7.20 -13.19 -0.57
CA LYS A 20 7.00 -11.90 -1.28
C LYS A 20 7.10 -10.67 -0.37
N THR A 21 6.39 -10.69 0.75
CA THR A 21 6.39 -9.58 1.73
C THR A 21 7.75 -9.45 2.39
N THR A 22 8.40 -10.57 2.75
CA THR A 22 9.76 -10.61 3.29
C THR A 22 10.80 -10.09 2.29
N PHE A 23 10.59 -10.29 0.99
CA PHE A 23 11.43 -9.69 -0.03
C PHE A 23 11.20 -8.17 -0.10
N ALA A 24 9.94 -7.72 -0.08
CA ALA A 24 9.62 -6.30 -0.10
C ALA A 24 10.22 -5.52 1.08
N THR A 25 10.28 -6.11 2.28
CA THR A 25 10.94 -5.49 3.45
C THR A 25 12.46 -5.33 3.29
N LYS A 26 13.09 -6.00 2.32
CA LYS A 26 14.53 -5.86 2.03
C LYS A 26 14.83 -4.70 1.07
N LEU A 27 13.81 -4.10 0.45
CA LEU A 27 13.99 -3.04 -0.54
C LEU A 27 14.28 -1.68 0.09
N ASN A 28 13.79 -1.44 1.30
CA ASN A 28 14.05 -0.23 2.07
C ASN A 28 13.93 -0.57 3.57
N ASN A 29 14.75 0.04 4.42
CA ASN A 29 14.68 -0.12 5.89
C ASN A 29 13.62 0.78 6.54
N ASP A 30 13.14 1.80 5.83
CA ASP A 30 12.05 2.68 6.26
C ASP A 30 10.75 2.29 5.56
N TYR A 31 10.00 1.37 6.18
CA TYR A 31 8.77 0.85 5.61
C TYR A 31 7.61 0.76 6.62
N PHE A 32 6.40 0.84 6.08
CA PHE A 32 5.16 0.52 6.78
C PHE A 32 4.46 -0.65 6.07
N ILE A 33 3.99 -1.66 6.82
CA ILE A 33 3.25 -2.79 6.25
C ILE A 33 1.75 -2.60 6.52
N LYS A 34 0.95 -2.55 5.45
CA LYS A 34 -0.50 -2.52 5.48
C LYS A 34 -1.07 -3.91 5.17
N THR A 35 -1.80 -4.47 6.12
CA THR A 35 -2.44 -5.80 6.02
C THR A 35 -3.96 -5.68 6.13
N SER A 36 -4.68 -6.73 5.74
CA SER A 36 -6.16 -6.76 5.73
C SER A 36 -6.79 -6.63 7.13
N ASN A 37 -6.14 -7.14 8.17
CA ASN A 37 -6.59 -7.02 9.56
C ASN A 37 -6.53 -5.59 10.11
N MET A 38 -5.87 -4.66 9.42
CA MET A 38 -5.87 -3.24 9.78
C MET A 38 -7.07 -2.50 9.17
N GLU A 39 -7.89 -3.15 8.34
CA GLU A 39 -9.06 -2.58 7.68
C GLU A 39 -8.74 -1.24 6.99
N LYS A 40 -9.54 -0.20 7.19
CA LYS A 40 -9.29 1.14 6.64
C LYS A 40 -8.23 1.95 7.39
N TRP A 41 -7.71 1.44 8.51
CA TRP A 41 -6.86 2.20 9.41
C TRP A 41 -5.38 2.12 9.04
N TRP A 42 -4.71 3.26 9.16
CA TRP A 42 -3.28 3.48 8.92
C TRP A 42 -2.55 3.86 10.22
N ASP A 43 -3.05 3.38 11.36
CA ASP A 43 -2.41 3.59 12.66
C ASP A 43 -0.96 3.09 12.62
N GLY A 44 -0.02 3.93 13.07
CA GLY A 44 1.41 3.64 13.05
C GLY A 44 2.14 4.01 11.75
N TYR A 45 1.43 4.42 10.70
CA TYR A 45 2.07 5.05 9.55
C TYR A 45 2.62 6.43 9.96
N GLN A 46 3.92 6.60 9.85
CA GLN A 46 4.70 7.77 10.26
C GLN A 46 5.47 8.37 9.09
N GLN A 47 4.86 8.34 7.89
CA GLN A 47 5.46 8.89 6.66
C GLN A 47 6.67 8.11 6.13
N GLN A 48 6.68 6.80 6.36
CA GLN A 48 7.75 5.92 5.87
C GLN A 48 7.89 6.03 4.35
N GLU A 49 9.12 5.95 3.85
CA GLU A 49 9.41 6.08 2.42
C GLU A 49 8.73 4.99 1.57
N LEU A 50 8.65 3.76 2.09
CA LEU A 50 8.05 2.61 1.44
C LEU A 50 6.80 2.14 2.18
N VAL A 51 5.72 1.88 1.44
CA VAL A 51 4.55 1.18 1.96
C VAL A 51 4.43 -0.18 1.30
N ILE A 52 4.33 -1.24 2.09
CA ILE A 52 4.12 -2.60 1.62
C ILE A 52 2.67 -2.96 1.89
N ILE A 53 1.90 -3.30 0.85
CA ILE A 53 0.50 -3.70 0.99
C ILE A 53 0.40 -5.19 0.72
N ASP A 54 0.06 -5.97 1.75
CA ASP A 54 -0.29 -7.38 1.57
C ASP A 54 -1.75 -7.52 1.13
N PHE A 55 -1.92 -7.75 -0.17
CA PHE A 55 -3.16 -7.44 -0.87
C PHE A 55 -3.95 -8.67 -1.31
N TYR A 56 -5.19 -8.71 -0.83
CA TYR A 56 -6.18 -9.76 -1.10
C TYR A 56 -7.51 -9.21 -1.68
N GLY A 57 -7.48 -8.05 -2.34
CA GLY A 57 -8.68 -7.45 -2.95
C GLY A 57 -9.51 -6.55 -2.02
N TRP A 58 -9.04 -6.27 -0.80
CA TRP A 58 -9.81 -5.57 0.23
C TRP A 58 -9.74 -4.04 0.16
N ILE A 59 -8.66 -3.48 -0.41
CA ILE A 59 -8.55 -2.05 -0.76
C ILE A 59 -9.24 -1.81 -2.10
N SER A 60 -9.99 -0.71 -2.20
CA SER A 60 -10.68 -0.33 -3.44
C SER A 60 -9.71 0.11 -4.54
N PRO A 61 -10.06 -0.04 -5.83
CA PRO A 61 -9.24 0.49 -6.94
C PRO A 61 -8.95 1.99 -6.80
N ASN A 62 -9.95 2.77 -6.40
CA ASN A 62 -9.83 4.22 -6.23
C ASN A 62 -8.83 4.59 -5.13
N GLU A 63 -8.81 3.83 -4.03
CA GLU A 63 -7.84 4.06 -2.95
C GLU A 63 -6.41 3.73 -3.41
N ILE A 64 -6.19 2.62 -4.14
CA ILE A 64 -4.87 2.33 -4.74
C ILE A 64 -4.44 3.45 -5.71
N MET A 65 -5.35 3.94 -6.55
CA MET A 65 -5.06 5.04 -7.48
C MET A 65 -4.69 6.32 -6.71
N ASN A 66 -5.45 6.68 -5.68
CA ASN A 66 -5.13 7.84 -4.85
C ASN A 66 -3.78 7.68 -4.13
N LEU A 67 -3.47 6.49 -3.63
CA LEU A 67 -2.18 6.21 -3.00
C LEU A 67 -1.02 6.29 -4.00
N ALA A 68 -1.22 5.92 -5.27
CA ALA A 68 -0.19 5.96 -6.31
C ALA A 68 -0.16 7.25 -7.17
N ASP A 69 -1.00 8.25 -6.83
CA ASP A 69 -1.02 9.56 -7.50
C ASP A 69 0.15 10.47 -6.99
N SER A 70 0.26 11.69 -7.51
CA SER A 70 1.11 12.77 -7.00
C SER A 70 0.34 13.80 -6.16
N LYS A 71 -1.00 13.79 -6.20
CA LYS A 71 -1.83 14.76 -5.45
C LYS A 71 -1.74 14.56 -3.94
N PRO A 72 -1.87 15.62 -3.11
CA PRO A 72 -2.00 15.47 -1.67
C PRO A 72 -3.11 14.49 -1.31
N TYR A 73 -2.81 13.56 -0.41
CA TYR A 73 -3.76 12.54 0.02
C TYR A 73 -3.63 12.31 1.53
N GLN A 74 -4.74 11.94 2.17
CA GLN A 74 -4.81 11.65 3.58
C GLN A 74 -5.40 10.26 3.81
N VAL A 75 -4.75 9.50 4.67
CA VAL A 75 -5.18 8.17 5.08
C VAL A 75 -5.85 8.23 6.46
N GLN A 76 -6.83 7.36 6.68
CA GLN A 76 -7.61 7.33 7.93
C GLN A 76 -6.81 6.67 9.06
N THR A 77 -6.76 7.31 10.22
CA THR A 77 -6.26 6.74 11.48
C THR A 77 -7.39 6.73 12.51
N LYS A 78 -7.25 5.96 13.58
CA LYS A 78 -8.22 5.99 14.67
C LYS A 78 -8.17 7.38 15.33
N GLY A 79 -9.23 8.16 15.15
CA GLY A 79 -9.35 9.50 15.70
C GLY A 79 -8.85 10.63 14.80
N GLY A 80 -8.51 10.36 13.53
CA GLY A 80 -8.11 11.44 12.62
C GLY A 80 -7.64 10.96 11.25
N PHE A 81 -6.71 11.74 10.70
CA PHE A 81 -6.12 11.51 9.39
C PHE A 81 -4.62 11.80 9.43
N GLN A 82 -3.85 11.04 8.65
CA GLN A 82 -2.42 11.26 8.44
C GLN A 82 -2.16 11.59 6.97
N LYS A 83 -1.26 12.55 6.70
CA LYS A 83 -0.83 12.84 5.32
C LYS A 83 -0.06 11.65 4.76
N PHE A 84 -0.46 11.19 3.57
CA PHE A 84 0.25 10.15 2.84
C PHE A 84 1.35 10.78 1.98
N THR A 85 2.59 10.33 2.18
CA THR A 85 3.79 10.97 1.64
C THR A 85 4.85 9.99 1.15
N SER A 86 4.58 8.67 1.20
CA SER A 86 5.52 7.64 0.75
C SER A 86 5.91 7.83 -0.71
N LYS A 87 7.18 7.53 -1.00
CA LYS A 87 7.75 7.61 -2.34
C LYS A 87 7.38 6.40 -3.19
N ALA A 88 7.24 5.24 -2.55
CA ALA A 88 6.93 3.99 -3.22
C ALA A 88 5.91 3.14 -2.46
N ILE A 89 5.16 2.35 -3.20
CA ILE A 89 4.29 1.29 -2.72
C ILE A 89 4.69 -0.02 -3.39
N VAL A 90 4.83 -1.08 -2.61
CA VAL A 90 4.95 -2.46 -3.09
C VAL A 90 3.70 -3.23 -2.71
N ILE A 91 2.91 -3.62 -3.69
CA ILE A 91 1.78 -4.52 -3.50
C ILE A 91 2.29 -5.96 -3.63
N THR A 92 2.09 -6.77 -2.59
CA THR A 92 2.28 -8.22 -2.66
C THR A 92 0.93 -8.92 -2.79
N SER A 93 0.79 -9.87 -3.72
CA SER A 93 -0.47 -10.59 -3.89
C SER A 93 -0.28 -12.04 -4.34
N ASN A 94 -1.22 -12.91 -3.97
CA ASN A 94 -1.32 -14.27 -4.51
C ASN A 94 -2.20 -14.34 -5.77
N LYS A 95 -2.75 -13.21 -6.21
CA LYS A 95 -3.66 -13.12 -7.36
C LYS A 95 -3.17 -12.06 -8.34
N TYR A 96 -3.39 -12.30 -9.62
CA TYR A 96 -3.19 -11.30 -10.67
C TYR A 96 -4.24 -10.17 -10.57
N PRO A 97 -3.95 -8.94 -11.06
CA PRO A 97 -4.85 -7.79 -10.90
C PRO A 97 -6.25 -7.99 -11.47
N GLY A 98 -6.38 -8.74 -12.56
CA GLY A 98 -7.68 -9.09 -13.14
C GLY A 98 -8.59 -9.91 -12.22
N ASN A 99 -8.04 -10.49 -11.15
CA ASN A 99 -8.76 -11.32 -10.17
C ASN A 99 -8.91 -10.63 -8.80
N TRP A 100 -8.52 -9.36 -8.68
CA TRP A 100 -8.56 -8.62 -7.41
C TRP A 100 -9.97 -8.17 -7.02
N TRP A 101 -10.74 -7.71 -8.00
CA TRP A 101 -12.10 -7.22 -7.79
C TRP A 101 -13.04 -7.90 -8.77
N ARG A 102 -14.30 -8.08 -8.35
CA ARG A 102 -15.32 -8.56 -9.28
C ARG A 102 -15.62 -7.44 -10.28
N PRO A 103 -15.71 -7.74 -11.58
CA PRO A 103 -16.29 -6.79 -12.53
C PRO A 103 -17.71 -6.46 -12.07
N LYS A 104 -18.09 -5.18 -12.23
CA LYS A 104 -19.47 -4.74 -12.02
C LYS A 104 -20.39 -5.38 -13.05
#